data_AF-A0AAV6Z268-F1
#
_entry.id   AF-A0AAV6Z268-F1
#
_cell.length_a   1.000
_cell.length_b   1.000
_cell.length_c   1.000
_cell.angle_alpha   90.00
_cell.angle_beta   90.00
_cell.angle_gamma   90.00
#
_symmetry.space_group_name_H-M   'P 1'
#
loop_
_entity.id
_entity.type
_entity.pdbx_description
1 polymer ?
#
loop_
_entity_poly.entity_id
_entity_poly.type
_entity_poly.pdbx_seq_one_letter_code
_entity_poly.pdbx_strand_id
1 'polypeptide(L)'
;MSASGSKRASGDGTSGPPEKKPNHEEKTQTTLIEPIRLGGISSTEEMDMKVLQFKNKKLAERLEQRQGVEDELREKIEKLEKRQATDDATLLIVNRYWSRVSTTCTAGGTLRRTCPVQGGE
;
A
#
# COMPACT_ATOMS: atom_id res chain seq x y z
N MET A 1 2.87 11.51 40.08
CA MET A 1 4.34 11.34 40.06
C MET A 1 4.84 12.21 38.91
N SER A 2 5.13 13.49 39.22
CA SER A 2 6.47 14.11 39.19
C SER A 2 6.96 14.33 37.74
N ALA A 3 6.74 15.52 37.16
CA ALA A 3 7.67 16.68 37.13
C ALA A 3 8.90 16.38 36.22
N SER A 4 9.41 17.25 35.35
CA SER A 4 9.46 18.71 35.32
C SER A 4 9.84 19.15 33.91
N GLY A 5 9.32 20.31 33.47
CA GLY A 5 9.88 21.04 32.34
C GLY A 5 11.25 21.63 32.67
N SER A 6 12.06 21.88 31.63
CA SER A 6 13.26 22.69 31.74
C SER A 6 13.05 24.03 31.05
N LYS A 7 12.97 25.06 31.89
CA LYS A 7 12.99 26.49 31.53
C LYS A 7 14.44 26.96 31.36
N ARG A 8 14.56 27.94 30.46
CA ARG A 8 15.68 28.81 30.07
C ARG A 8 16.59 29.33 31.20
N ALA A 9 17.85 29.59 30.86
CA ALA A 9 18.72 30.67 31.37
C ALA A 9 19.66 31.07 30.20
N SER A 10 19.60 32.28 29.65
CA SER A 10 20.19 33.55 30.11
C SER A 10 21.72 33.53 30.11
N GLY A 11 22.34 34.39 29.30
CA GLY A 11 23.78 34.56 29.23
C GLY A 11 24.20 35.60 28.19
N ASP A 12 24.20 36.84 28.63
CA ASP A 12 24.63 38.07 27.96
C ASP A 12 26.14 38.02 27.61
N GLY A 13 26.55 38.61 26.49
CA GLY A 13 27.91 38.49 25.95
C GLY A 13 28.18 39.44 24.80
N THR A 14 28.17 40.73 25.10
CA THR A 14 28.69 41.82 24.25
C THR A 14 30.15 41.59 23.84
N SER A 15 30.45 41.75 22.55
CA SER A 15 31.70 42.36 22.08
C SER A 15 31.61 42.65 20.58
N GLY A 16 31.59 43.95 20.26
CA GLY A 16 31.57 44.49 18.90
C GLY A 16 32.88 44.30 18.11
N PRO A 17 32.91 44.79 16.87
CA PRO A 17 33.88 44.41 15.83
C PRO A 17 35.21 45.17 15.97
N PRO A 18 36.37 44.56 15.66
CA PRO A 18 37.61 45.30 15.59
C PRO A 18 37.70 46.06 14.26
N GLU A 19 37.59 47.39 14.33
CA GLU A 19 38.08 48.28 13.29
C GLU A 19 39.61 48.24 13.27
N LYS A 20 40.19 47.87 12.12
CA LYS A 20 41.50 48.34 11.64
C LYS A 20 41.72 47.91 10.18
N LYS A 21 41.65 48.88 9.28
CA LYS A 21 42.37 48.86 7.99
C LYS A 21 43.68 49.64 8.20
N PRO A 22 44.80 49.23 7.57
CA PRO A 22 45.09 49.85 6.28
C PRO A 22 45.68 48.88 5.23
N ASN A 23 45.18 49.07 4.01
CA ASN A 23 45.85 49.00 2.71
C ASN A 23 47.13 48.15 2.58
N HIS A 24 47.00 46.96 2.00
CA HIS A 24 48.05 46.34 1.18
C HIS A 24 47.40 45.90 -0.13
N GLU A 25 47.74 46.61 -1.22
CA GLU A 25 47.44 46.21 -2.59
C GLU A 25 48.18 44.89 -2.87
N GLU A 26 47.53 43.77 -2.58
CA GLU A 26 48.00 42.46 -3.00
C GLU A 26 47.44 42.18 -4.39
N LYS A 27 48.32 42.35 -5.37
CA LYS A 27 48.14 42.04 -6.79
C LYS A 27 47.26 40.81 -6.98
N THR A 28 46.09 41.03 -7.55
CA THR A 28 45.26 40.01 -8.20
C THR A 28 46.06 39.38 -9.32
N GLN A 29 46.90 38.39 -9.00
CA GLN A 29 47.42 37.46 -9.99
C GLN A 29 46.31 36.47 -10.31
N THR A 30 45.33 36.95 -11.07
CA THR A 30 44.30 36.13 -11.70
C THR A 30 44.97 35.35 -12.84
N THR A 31 45.58 34.22 -12.51
CA THR A 31 45.89 33.23 -13.54
C THR A 31 44.55 32.84 -14.16
N LEU A 32 44.37 33.20 -15.44
CA LEU A 32 43.24 32.79 -16.26
C LEU A 32 43.26 31.26 -16.35
N ILE A 33 42.58 30.61 -15.41
CA ILE A 33 42.33 29.17 -15.46
C ILE A 33 41.35 28.96 -16.61
N GLU A 34 41.77 28.23 -17.65
CA GLU A 34 40.86 27.78 -18.70
C GLU A 34 39.68 27.04 -18.06
N PRO A 35 38.43 27.29 -18.48
CA PRO A 35 37.28 26.59 -17.95
C PRO A 35 37.47 25.08 -18.07
N ILE A 36 37.69 24.41 -16.94
CA ILE A 36 37.77 22.95 -16.84
C ILE A 36 36.41 22.43 -17.32
N ARG A 37 36.39 21.71 -18.44
CA ARG A 37 35.18 20.98 -18.89
C ARG A 37 34.95 19.80 -17.95
N LEU A 38 34.30 20.06 -16.83
CA LEU A 38 33.79 19.02 -15.94
C LEU A 38 32.80 18.17 -16.75
N GLY A 39 33.21 16.96 -17.14
CA GLY A 39 32.39 16.05 -17.92
C GLY A 39 31.19 15.49 -17.15
N GLY A 40 30.15 15.12 -17.90
CA GLY A 40 28.99 14.33 -17.44
C GLY A 40 27.91 15.08 -16.66
N ILE A 41 28.23 16.18 -16.00
CA ILE A 41 27.29 17.08 -15.33
C ILE A 41 27.95 18.46 -15.29
N SER A 42 27.57 19.30 -16.24
CA SER A 42 28.14 20.62 -16.50
C SER A 42 27.45 21.73 -15.68
N SER A 43 26.31 21.40 -15.06
CA SER A 43 25.45 22.33 -14.32
C SER A 43 24.68 21.62 -13.19
N THR A 44 24.36 22.36 -12.13
CA THR A 44 23.44 21.93 -11.06
C THR A 44 22.10 21.44 -11.61
N GLU A 45 21.59 22.09 -12.66
CA GLU A 45 20.33 21.72 -13.30
C GLU A 45 20.38 20.31 -13.92
N GLU A 46 21.50 19.95 -14.55
CA GLU A 46 21.71 18.60 -15.08
C GLU A 46 21.80 17.55 -13.97
N MET A 47 22.35 17.92 -12.80
CA MET A 47 22.38 17.05 -11.63
C MET A 47 20.99 16.83 -11.06
N ASP A 48 20.22 17.90 -10.86
CA ASP A 48 18.85 17.83 -10.35
C ASP A 48 17.94 17.02 -11.26
N MET A 49 18.09 17.17 -12.57
CA MET A 49 17.38 16.37 -13.56
C MET A 49 17.67 14.87 -13.40
N LYS A 50 18.93 14.47 -13.19
CA LYS A 50 19.28 13.06 -12.93
C LYS A 50 18.71 12.54 -11.61
N VAL A 51 18.72 13.36 -10.56
CA VAL A 51 18.10 13.00 -9.27
C VAL A 51 16.60 12.78 -9.44
N LEU A 52 15.92 13.64 -10.19
CA LEU A 52 14.49 13.49 -10.50
C LEU A 52 14.22 12.21 -11.31
N GLN A 53 15.00 11.94 -12.34
CA GLN A 53 14.89 10.70 -13.13
C GLN A 53 15.07 9.45 -12.26
N PHE A 54 16.06 9.46 -11.36
CA PHE A 54 16.29 8.34 -10.45
C PHE A 54 15.13 8.13 -9.47
N LYS A 55 14.60 9.21 -8.90
CA LYS A 55 13.41 9.15 -8.03
C LYS A 55 12.21 8.61 -8.78
N ASN A 56 11.98 9.08 -10.00
CA ASN A 56 10.86 8.62 -10.83
C ASN A 56 11.00 7.14 -11.20
N LYS A 57 12.20 6.70 -11.59
CA LYS A 57 12.50 5.29 -11.82
C LYS A 57 12.20 4.42 -10.59
N LYS A 58 12.65 4.83 -9.40
CA LYS A 58 12.34 4.12 -8.14
C LYS A 58 10.85 4.08 -7.83
N LEU A 59 10.11 5.13 -8.16
CA LEU A 59 8.65 5.14 -7.99
C LEU A 59 7.98 4.17 -8.97
N ALA A 60 8.42 4.15 -10.23
CA ALA A 60 7.93 3.23 -11.24
C ALA A 60 8.16 1.76 -10.85
N GLU A 61 9.36 1.41 -10.38
CA GLU A 61 9.68 0.07 -9.88
C GLU A 61 8.75 -0.36 -8.73
N ARG A 62 8.45 0.55 -7.80
CA ARG A 62 7.50 0.27 -6.70
C ARG A 62 6.06 0.12 -7.17
N LEU A 63 5.68 0.87 -8.21
CA LEU A 63 4.34 0.79 -8.79
C LEU A 63 4.16 -0.55 -9.49
N GLU A 64 5.14 -0.97 -10.29
CA GLU A 64 5.15 -2.28 -10.94
C GLU A 64 5.07 -3.44 -9.93
N GLN A 65 5.81 -3.37 -8.83
CA GLN A 65 5.70 -4.37 -7.74
C GLN A 65 4.28 -4.44 -7.16
N ARG A 66 3.66 -3.28 -6.90
CA ARG A 66 2.29 -3.23 -6.39
C ARG A 66 1.29 -3.79 -7.39
N GLN A 67 1.50 -3.51 -8.67
CA GLN A 67 0.62 -3.96 -9.74
C GLN A 67 0.69 -5.47 -9.92
N GLY A 68 1.88 -6.07 -9.85
CA GLY A 68 2.01 -7.53 -9.86
C GLY A 68 1.26 -8.20 -8.70
N VAL A 69 1.34 -7.63 -7.49
CA VAL A 69 0.55 -8.13 -6.35
C VAL A 69 -0.96 -7.95 -6.56
N GLU A 70 -1.37 -6.83 -7.13
CA GLU A 70 -2.77 -6.58 -7.46
C GLU A 70 -3.30 -7.61 -8.47
N ASP A 71 -2.53 -7.91 -9.51
CA ASP A 71 -2.89 -8.88 -10.55
C ASP A 71 -3.01 -10.30 -9.97
N GLU A 72 -2.07 -10.72 -9.12
CA GLU A 72 -2.15 -12.00 -8.41
C GLU A 72 -3.41 -12.10 -7.53
N LEU A 73 -3.78 -11.01 -6.85
CA LEU A 73 -4.98 -10.98 -6.02
C LEU A 73 -6.24 -11.04 -6.88
N ARG A 74 -6.26 -10.32 -8.02
CA ARG A 74 -7.37 -10.36 -8.98
C ARG A 74 -7.58 -11.77 -9.54
N GLU A 75 -6.50 -12.48 -9.90
CA GLU A 75 -6.58 -13.87 -10.36
C GLU A 75 -7.12 -14.81 -9.26
N LYS A 76 -6.67 -14.65 -8.01
CA LYS A 76 -7.17 -15.43 -6.87
C LYS A 76 -8.65 -15.21 -6.64
N ILE A 77 -9.13 -13.97 -6.76
CA ILE A 77 -10.56 -13.65 -6.65
C ILE A 77 -11.34 -14.38 -7.74
N GLU A 78 -10.94 -14.24 -9.01
CA GLU A 78 -11.64 -14.88 -10.13
C GLU A 78 -11.70 -16.42 -9.96
N LYS A 79 -10.61 -17.02 -9.49
CA LYS A 79 -10.56 -18.47 -9.21
C LYS A 79 -11.53 -18.87 -8.09
N LEU A 80 -11.60 -18.08 -7.03
CA LEU A 80 -12.53 -18.33 -5.92
C LEU A 80 -13.98 -18.14 -6.33
N GLU A 81 -14.29 -17.12 -7.13
CA GLU A 81 -15.63 -16.87 -7.66
C GLU A 81 -16.12 -18.03 -8.54
N LYS A 82 -15.26 -18.56 -9.43
CA LYS A 82 -15.59 -19.75 -10.24
C LYS A 82 -15.89 -20.98 -9.39
N ARG A 83 -15.09 -21.20 -8.35
CA ARG A 83 -15.32 -22.30 -7.39
C ARG A 83 -16.63 -22.10 -6.64
N GLN A 84 -16.89 -20.88 -6.16
CA GLN A 84 -18.11 -20.55 -5.44
C GLN A 84 -19.35 -20.80 -6.29
N ALA A 85 -19.34 -20.43 -7.58
CA ALA A 85 -20.45 -20.73 -8.48
C ALA A 85 -20.72 -22.25 -8.60
N THR A 86 -19.67 -23.08 -8.56
CA THR A 86 -19.79 -24.54 -8.60
C THR A 86 -20.32 -25.12 -7.29
N ASP A 87 -19.80 -24.62 -6.16
CA ASP A 87 -20.22 -25.00 -4.82
C ASP A 87 -21.69 -24.61 -4.60
N ASP A 88 -22.11 -23.42 -5.03
CA ASP A 88 -23.49 -22.94 -4.98
C ASP A 88 -24.43 -23.82 -5.81
N ALA A 89 -24.03 -24.20 -7.03
CA ALA A 89 -24.81 -25.13 -7.86
C ALA A 89 -24.99 -26.50 -7.17
N THR A 90 -23.94 -27.00 -6.53
CA THR A 90 -23.99 -28.26 -5.76
C THR A 90 -24.93 -28.13 -4.56
N LEU A 91 -24.85 -27.02 -3.83
CA LEU A 91 -25.69 -26.75 -2.66
C LEU A 91 -27.17 -26.63 -3.05
N LEU A 92 -27.49 -26.02 -4.19
CA LEU A 92 -28.85 -25.97 -4.73
C LEU A 92 -29.41 -27.38 -5.00
N ILE A 93 -28.60 -28.28 -5.57
CA ILE A 93 -29.00 -29.66 -5.82
C ILE A 93 -29.30 -30.39 -4.50
N VAL A 94 -28.38 -30.31 -3.54
CA VAL A 94 -28.54 -30.93 -2.22
C VAL A 94 -29.78 -30.39 -1.51
N ASN A 95 -29.96 -29.07 -1.48
CA ASN A 95 -31.09 -28.42 -0.83
C ASN A 95 -32.43 -28.84 -1.46
N ARG A 96 -32.47 -29.01 -2.79
CA ARG A 96 -33.65 -29.53 -3.50
C ARG A 96 -33.99 -30.95 -3.04
N TYR A 97 -33.01 -31.87 -3.03
CA TYR A 97 -33.23 -33.25 -2.60
C TYR A 97 -33.64 -33.32 -1.13
N TRP A 98 -32.95 -32.58 -0.27
CA TRP A 98 -33.26 -32.50 1.15
C TRP A 98 -34.69 -32.04 1.39
N SER A 99 -35.13 -31.01 0.67
CA SER A 99 -36.52 -30.53 0.71
C SER A 99 -37.50 -31.61 0.25
N ARG A 100 -37.19 -32.37 -0.81
CA ARG A 100 -38.08 -33.44 -1.31
C ARG A 100 -38.22 -34.60 -0.34
N VAL A 101 -37.12 -35.05 0.26
CA VAL A 101 -37.13 -36.07 1.31
C VAL A 101 -37.94 -35.57 2.51
N SER A 102 -37.70 -34.32 2.95
CA SER A 102 -38.45 -33.72 4.06
C SER A 102 -39.95 -33.69 3.80
N THR A 103 -40.38 -33.27 2.59
CA THR A 103 -41.81 -33.24 2.22
C THR A 103 -42.44 -34.63 2.07
N THR A 104 -41.69 -35.62 1.58
CA THR A 104 -42.22 -36.98 1.41
C THR A 104 -42.29 -37.73 2.74
N CYS A 105 -41.35 -37.50 3.66
CA CYS A 105 -41.40 -38.04 5.00
C CYS A 105 -42.56 -37.45 5.82
N THR A 106 -42.82 -36.13 5.71
CA THR A 106 -43.97 -35.50 6.39
C THR A 106 -45.31 -35.93 5.77
N ALA A 107 -45.40 -36.01 4.43
CA ALA A 107 -46.59 -36.51 3.75
C ALA A 107 -46.86 -38.00 4.04
N GLY A 108 -45.84 -38.86 3.96
CA GLY A 108 -45.94 -40.30 4.23
C GLY A 108 -46.20 -40.62 5.71
N GLY A 109 -45.68 -39.81 6.63
CA GLY A 109 -45.96 -39.91 8.07
C GLY A 109 -47.36 -39.42 8.47
N THR A 110 -48.01 -38.63 7.61
CA THR A 110 -49.41 -38.21 7.77
C THR A 110 -50.34 -39.25 7.14
N LEU A 111 -50.01 -39.75 5.95
CA LEU A 111 -50.80 -40.77 5.24
C LEU A 111 -50.80 -42.13 5.98
N ARG A 112 -49.69 -42.52 6.65
CA ARG A 112 -49.65 -43.73 7.48
C ARG A 112 -50.44 -43.64 8.79
N ARG A 113 -50.80 -42.44 9.27
CA ARG A 113 -51.58 -42.28 10.51
C ARG A 113 -53.09 -42.26 10.27
N THR A 114 -53.54 -42.20 9.02
CA THR A 114 -54.96 -42.12 8.65
C THR A 114 -55.37 -43.32 7.79
N CYS A 115 -55.23 -44.54 8.30
CA CYS A 115 -55.97 -45.69 7.78
C CYS A 115 -56.98 -46.11 8.87
N PRO A 116 -58.30 -45.91 8.68
CA PRO A 116 -59.28 -46.46 9.59
C PRO A 116 -59.31 -47.99 9.39
N VAL A 117 -59.02 -48.74 10.44
CA VAL A 117 -59.37 -50.16 10.52
C VAL A 117 -60.90 -50.22 10.54
N GLN A 118 -61.51 -50.50 9.38
CA GLN A 118 -62.88 -50.99 9.32
C GLN A 118 -62.84 -52.51 9.46
N GLY A 119 -63.01 -52.97 10.70
CA GLY A 119 -63.27 -54.38 11.00
C GLY A 119 -64.65 -54.76 10.48
N GLY A 120 -64.68 -55.78 9.62
CA GLY A 120 -65.87 -56.52 9.27
C GLY A 120 -66.23 -57.53 10.36
N GLU A 121 -67.52 -57.82 10.43
CA GLU A 121 -68.25 -58.70 11.35
C GLU A 121 -67.62 -60.07 11.63
#